data_AF-A0A2V7DBX3-F1
#
_entry.id   AF-A0A2V7DBX3-F1
#
_cell.length_a   1.000
_cell.length_b   1.000
_cell.length_c   1.000
_cell.angle_alpha   90.00
_cell.angle_beta   90.00
_cell.angle_gamma   90.00
#
_symmetry.space_group_name_H-M   'P 1'
#
loop_
_entity.id
_entity.type
_entity.pdbx_description
1 polymer ?
#
loop_
_entity_poly.entity_id
_entity_poly.type
_entity_poly.pdbx_seq_one_letter_code
_entity_poly.pdbx_strand_id
1 'polypeptide(L)'
;MVDLARDVPREDKALLAATAALVARSDIHPDLVRVLLGVAQKVHHRGGLLEREGEFPAAMNVQLPLSDDARRYLRDGPPWLERILPFWVAGIVDRLVIIMLPVVTMLVPLTVVGIALFDRHVRRRIGRWYRTLRDLELRLDALLPDRLDTEIEHLRAVEAQITRRTWLPLEYMKQLYDLKVHIDMIRIRLEERRRRLQAPAPRADAAEPRTIVRSA
;
A
#
# COMPACT_ATOMS: atom_id res chain seq x y z
N MET A 1 57.50 -25.12 -5.56
CA MET A 1 58.67 -26.00 -5.80
C MET A 1 59.44 -26.09 -4.50
N VAL A 2 59.53 -27.28 -3.90
CA VAL A 2 60.44 -27.56 -2.78
C VAL A 2 61.81 -27.87 -3.36
N ASP A 3 62.85 -27.22 -2.86
CA ASP A 3 64.22 -27.69 -3.01
C ASP A 3 64.97 -27.45 -1.68
N LEU A 4 65.01 -28.48 -0.82
CA LEU A 4 65.85 -28.48 0.38
C LEU A 4 67.30 -28.85 -0.02
N ALA A 5 67.84 -28.08 -0.98
CA ALA A 5 69.17 -28.09 -1.56
C ALA A 5 69.85 -29.42 -1.97
N ARG A 6 69.31 -30.63 -1.69
CA ARG A 6 69.68 -31.97 -2.22
C ARG A 6 69.11 -33.18 -1.45
N ASP A 7 68.23 -33.01 -0.46
CA ASP A 7 67.71 -34.17 0.32
C ASP A 7 66.32 -34.63 -0.15
N VAL A 8 66.22 -34.99 -1.45
CA VAL A 8 65.04 -35.66 -2.00
C VAL A 8 65.20 -37.17 -1.78
N PRO A 9 64.25 -37.85 -1.14
CA PRO A 9 64.37 -39.29 -0.91
C PRO A 9 64.48 -40.04 -2.25
N ARG A 10 65.38 -41.04 -2.30
CA ARG A 10 65.65 -41.85 -3.51
C ARG A 10 64.45 -42.67 -4.00
N GLU A 11 63.44 -42.83 -3.15
CA GLU A 11 62.24 -43.63 -3.38
C GLU A 11 61.04 -42.96 -2.73
N ASP A 12 59.86 -43.23 -3.29
CA ASP A 12 58.60 -42.71 -2.76
C ASP A 12 58.37 -43.22 -1.34
N LYS A 13 58.25 -42.29 -0.38
CA LYS A 13 57.96 -42.63 1.01
C LYS A 13 56.49 -42.41 1.30
N ALA A 14 55.84 -43.45 1.81
CA ALA A 14 54.50 -43.33 2.38
C ALA A 14 54.59 -42.51 3.68
N LEU A 15 53.96 -41.34 3.69
CA LEU A 15 53.93 -40.44 4.83
C LEU A 15 52.55 -40.46 5.48
N LEU A 16 52.53 -40.29 6.80
CA LEU A 16 51.29 -40.06 7.55
C LEU A 16 51.04 -38.55 7.63
N ALA A 17 49.85 -38.14 7.21
CA ALA A 17 49.40 -36.75 7.30
C ALA A 17 48.13 -36.68 8.16
N ALA A 18 48.04 -35.66 9.01
CA ALA A 18 46.84 -35.36 9.78
C ALA A 18 46.10 -34.19 9.12
N THR A 19 44.77 -34.29 9.03
CA THR A 19 43.92 -33.20 8.55
C THR A 19 43.61 -32.26 9.71
N ALA A 20 43.88 -30.96 9.51
CA ALA A 20 43.48 -29.93 10.46
C ALA A 20 41.97 -29.66 10.35
N ALA A 21 41.27 -29.65 11.49
CA ALA A 21 39.85 -29.34 11.53
C ALA A 21 39.63 -27.93 12.10
N LEU A 22 38.84 -27.11 11.40
CA LEU A 22 38.33 -25.84 11.93
C LEU A 22 37.09 -26.13 12.77
N VAL A 23 37.21 -26.01 14.08
CA VAL A 23 36.14 -26.31 15.04
C VAL A 23 35.64 -25.02 15.68
N ALA A 24 34.32 -24.86 15.72
CA ALA A 24 33.64 -23.77 16.42
C ALA A 24 32.68 -24.36 17.45
N ARG A 25 32.30 -23.56 18.46
CA ARG A 25 31.26 -23.95 19.41
C ARG A 25 29.91 -24.09 18.70
N SER A 26 29.04 -24.93 19.24
CA SER A 26 27.69 -25.15 18.69
C SER A 26 26.77 -23.93 18.77
N ASP A 27 27.09 -22.94 19.61
CA ASP A 27 26.34 -21.71 19.82
C ASP A 27 26.81 -20.55 18.92
N ILE A 28 27.78 -20.78 18.03
CA ILE A 28 28.29 -19.74 17.13
C ILE A 28 27.19 -19.23 16.21
N HIS A 29 27.16 -17.92 15.98
CA HIS A 29 26.19 -17.32 15.06
C HIS A 29 26.39 -17.88 13.63
N PRO A 30 25.34 -18.38 12.95
CA PRO A 30 25.40 -18.94 11.60
C PRO A 30 26.18 -18.11 10.59
N ASP A 31 26.03 -16.79 10.65
CA ASP A 31 26.70 -15.87 9.72
C ASP A 31 28.22 -15.83 9.91
N LEU A 32 28.72 -16.04 11.14
CA LEU A 32 30.15 -16.12 11.41
C LEU A 32 30.74 -17.41 10.83
N VAL A 33 29.99 -18.52 10.83
CA VAL A 33 30.40 -19.78 10.20
C VAL A 33 30.66 -19.55 8.71
N ARG A 34 29.74 -18.86 8.01
CA ARG A 34 29.91 -18.53 6.59
C ARG A 34 31.14 -17.64 6.35
N VAL A 35 31.35 -16.61 7.16
CA VAL A 35 32.53 -15.72 7.04
C VAL A 35 33.83 -16.50 7.24
N LEU A 36 33.90 -17.34 8.28
CA LEU A 36 35.09 -18.15 8.55
C LEU A 36 35.37 -19.11 7.40
N LEU A 37 34.35 -19.75 6.84
CA LEU A 37 34.49 -20.64 5.68
C LEU A 37 34.88 -19.88 4.42
N GLY A 38 34.36 -18.68 4.19
CA GLY A 38 34.76 -17.84 3.06
C GLY A 38 36.23 -17.40 3.16
N VAL A 39 36.71 -17.06 4.35
CA VAL A 39 38.13 -16.77 4.58
C VAL A 39 38.98 -18.04 4.41
N ALA A 40 38.55 -19.16 4.99
CA ALA A 40 39.24 -20.44 4.85
C ALA A 40 39.35 -20.86 3.38
N GLN A 41 38.29 -20.67 2.60
CA GLN A 41 38.30 -20.90 1.16
C GLN A 41 39.29 -19.96 0.47
N LYS A 42 39.27 -18.66 0.75
CA LYS A 42 40.21 -17.71 0.13
C LYS A 42 41.68 -18.02 0.45
N VAL A 43 41.97 -18.47 1.66
CA VAL A 43 43.34 -18.74 2.13
C VAL A 43 43.84 -20.10 1.66
N HIS A 44 43.03 -21.15 1.78
CA HIS A 44 43.45 -22.53 1.55
C HIS A 44 43.11 -23.07 0.15
N HIS A 45 42.30 -22.36 -0.66
CA HIS A 45 41.92 -22.81 -2.00
C HIS A 45 43.12 -23.04 -2.92
N ARG A 46 44.19 -22.23 -2.80
CA ARG A 46 45.36 -22.34 -3.71
C ARG A 46 46.13 -23.65 -3.56
N GLY A 47 45.86 -24.43 -2.52
CA GLY A 47 46.64 -25.60 -2.18
C GLY A 47 48.06 -25.24 -1.74
N GLY A 48 48.86 -26.25 -1.45
CA GLY A 48 50.20 -26.07 -0.87
C GLY A 48 51.14 -27.20 -1.22
N LEU A 49 51.96 -27.61 -0.25
CA LEU A 49 53.00 -28.60 -0.47
C LEU A 49 52.46 -30.04 -0.49
N LEU A 50 51.41 -30.30 0.28
CA LEU A 50 50.87 -31.63 0.55
C LEU A 50 49.45 -31.79 0.00
N GLU A 51 48.77 -30.67 -0.20
CA GLU A 51 47.37 -30.53 -0.55
C GLU A 51 47.22 -29.95 -1.97
N ARG A 52 46.26 -30.47 -2.73
CA ARG A 52 45.96 -30.04 -4.09
C ARG A 52 45.17 -28.73 -4.08
N GLU A 53 45.27 -28.00 -5.18
CA GLU A 53 44.43 -26.81 -5.40
C GLU A 53 42.95 -27.20 -5.37
N GLY A 54 42.14 -26.42 -4.65
CA GLY A 54 40.71 -26.66 -4.45
C GLY A 54 40.36 -27.80 -3.49
N GLU A 55 41.34 -28.48 -2.89
CA GLU A 55 41.08 -29.61 -1.98
C GLU A 55 40.51 -29.16 -0.62
N PHE A 56 40.85 -27.95 -0.17
CA PHE A 56 40.37 -27.38 1.09
C PHE A 56 39.77 -25.99 0.92
N PRO A 57 38.76 -25.61 1.72
CA PRO A 57 38.12 -26.37 2.81
C PRO A 57 37.16 -27.46 2.30
N ALA A 58 37.13 -28.61 2.98
CA ALA A 58 36.29 -29.76 2.64
C ALA A 58 35.67 -30.41 3.89
N ALA A 59 34.59 -31.17 3.67
CA ALA A 59 33.93 -31.97 4.71
C ALA A 59 34.58 -33.37 4.88
N MET A 60 35.78 -33.57 4.34
CA MET A 60 36.46 -34.87 4.33
C MET A 60 37.26 -35.10 5.62
N ASN A 61 37.30 -36.34 6.10
CA ASN A 61 38.07 -36.75 7.28
C ASN A 61 37.72 -35.99 8.58
N VAL A 62 36.49 -35.47 8.69
CA VAL A 62 36.03 -34.76 9.88
C VAL A 62 35.48 -35.75 10.91
N GLN A 63 36.02 -35.73 12.13
CA GLN A 63 35.60 -36.60 13.23
C GLN A 63 34.42 -36.01 14.03
N LEU A 64 34.14 -34.72 13.88
CA LEU A 64 33.06 -33.99 14.55
C LEU A 64 31.85 -33.79 13.63
N PRO A 65 30.63 -33.66 14.18
CA PRO A 65 29.44 -33.38 13.38
C PRO A 65 29.58 -32.03 12.66
N LEU A 66 29.29 -32.03 11.36
CA LEU A 66 29.31 -30.81 10.55
C LEU A 66 28.05 -29.98 10.80
N SER A 67 28.24 -28.68 11.08
CA SER A 67 27.15 -27.71 11.17
C SER A 67 26.34 -27.65 9.87
N ASP A 68 25.03 -27.44 9.96
CA ASP A 68 24.13 -27.32 8.81
C ASP A 68 24.52 -26.14 7.90
N ASP A 69 24.96 -25.02 8.48
CA ASP A 69 25.44 -23.86 7.73
C ASP A 69 26.73 -24.17 6.97
N ALA A 70 27.65 -24.91 7.59
CA ALA A 70 28.89 -25.34 6.96
C ALA A 70 28.62 -26.31 5.80
N ARG A 71 27.68 -27.24 6.01
CA ARG A 71 27.23 -28.18 4.97
C ARG A 71 26.58 -27.45 3.80
N ARG A 72 25.77 -26.42 4.07
CA ARG A 72 25.13 -25.60 3.04
C ARG A 72 26.16 -24.82 2.25
N TYR A 73 27.07 -24.12 2.93
CA TYR A 73 28.11 -23.33 2.29
C TYR A 73 29.05 -24.18 1.41
N LEU A 74 29.47 -25.36 1.87
CA LEU A 74 30.34 -26.24 1.09
C LEU A 74 29.65 -26.87 -0.13
N ARG A 75 28.31 -27.00 -0.14
CA ARG A 75 27.54 -27.54 -1.27
C ARG A 75 27.11 -26.47 -2.26
N ASP A 76 26.50 -25.40 -1.76
CA ASP A 76 25.82 -24.40 -2.57
C ASP A 76 26.73 -23.20 -2.87
N GLY A 77 27.85 -23.06 -2.15
CA GLY A 77 28.76 -21.92 -2.23
C GLY A 77 28.21 -20.68 -1.51
N PRO A 78 28.90 -19.53 -1.66
CA PRO A 78 28.40 -18.27 -1.11
C PRO A 78 27.10 -17.84 -1.81
N PRO A 79 26.11 -17.31 -1.07
CA PRO A 79 24.89 -16.74 -1.65
C PRO A 79 25.21 -15.72 -2.75
N TRP A 80 24.41 -15.72 -3.83
CA TRP A 80 24.57 -14.78 -4.94
C TRP A 80 24.59 -13.31 -4.48
N LEU A 81 23.87 -13.00 -3.39
CA LEU A 81 23.81 -11.69 -2.75
C LEU A 81 25.11 -11.29 -2.05
N GLU A 82 25.88 -12.26 -1.51
CA GLU A 82 27.18 -12.02 -0.87
C GLU A 82 28.27 -11.65 -1.89
N ARG A 83 28.03 -11.84 -3.19
CA ARG A 83 28.98 -11.44 -4.25
C ARG A 83 29.02 -9.92 -4.48
N ILE A 84 27.96 -9.20 -4.09
CA ILE A 84 27.80 -7.76 -4.35
C ILE A 84 27.64 -6.98 -3.04
N LEU A 85 27.05 -7.58 -2.00
CA LEU A 85 26.76 -6.92 -0.73
C LEU A 85 27.71 -7.36 0.39
N PRO A 86 28.04 -6.46 1.34
CA PRO A 86 28.74 -6.84 2.56
C PRO A 86 27.94 -7.89 3.36
N PHE A 87 28.64 -8.84 3.98
CA PHE A 87 28.08 -10.07 4.60
C PHE A 87 26.87 -9.84 5.53
N TRP A 88 26.92 -8.81 6.38
CA TRP A 88 25.84 -8.48 7.32
C TRP A 88 24.52 -8.14 6.61
N VAL A 89 24.57 -7.47 5.46
CA VAL A 89 23.37 -7.10 4.70
C VAL A 89 22.82 -8.31 3.98
N ALA A 90 23.68 -9.16 3.42
CA ALA A 90 23.25 -10.39 2.75
C ALA A 90 22.48 -11.32 3.72
N GLY A 91 23.00 -11.54 4.94
CA GLY A 91 22.33 -12.35 5.96
C GLY A 91 20.97 -11.78 6.40
N ILE A 92 20.86 -10.44 6.52
CA ILE A 92 19.60 -9.77 6.85
C ILE A 92 18.59 -9.93 5.72
N VAL A 93 18.99 -9.69 4.47
CA VAL A 93 18.09 -9.72 3.32
C VAL A 93 17.58 -11.13 3.05
N ASP A 94 18.44 -12.15 3.13
CA ASP A 94 18.04 -13.54 2.87
C ASP A 94 16.95 -14.01 3.85
N ARG A 95 17.08 -13.64 5.13
CA ARG A 95 16.05 -13.88 6.16
C ARG A 95 14.81 -13.02 5.97
N LEU A 96 15.00 -11.74 5.62
CA LEU A 96 13.90 -10.78 5.47
C LEU A 96 13.02 -11.11 4.26
N VAL A 97 13.58 -11.63 3.16
CA VAL A 97 12.80 -12.06 1.99
C VAL A 97 11.86 -13.22 2.34
N ILE A 98 12.34 -14.21 3.11
CA ILE A 98 11.51 -15.34 3.56
C ILE A 98 10.33 -14.86 4.41
N ILE A 99 10.55 -13.87 5.29
CA ILE A 99 9.50 -13.31 6.15
C ILE A 99 8.60 -12.32 5.38
N MET A 100 9.15 -11.55 4.45
CA MET A 100 8.42 -10.58 3.64
C MET A 100 7.47 -11.25 2.67
N LEU A 101 7.83 -12.42 2.12
CA LEU A 101 6.99 -13.12 1.15
C LEU A 101 5.55 -13.33 1.67
N PRO A 102 5.30 -13.97 2.84
CA PRO A 102 3.94 -14.12 3.36
C PRO A 102 3.31 -12.77 3.75
N VAL A 103 4.10 -11.82 4.24
CA VAL A 103 3.60 -10.48 4.60
C VAL A 103 3.05 -9.76 3.38
N VAL A 104 3.79 -9.75 2.26
CA VAL A 104 3.35 -9.14 1.00
C VAL A 104 2.15 -9.88 0.43
N THR A 105 2.17 -11.23 0.45
CA THR A 105 1.02 -12.04 0.03
C THR A 105 -0.24 -11.73 0.82
N MET A 106 -0.13 -11.41 2.11
CA MET A 106 -1.25 -11.01 2.97
C MET A 106 -1.63 -9.53 2.81
N LEU A 107 -0.66 -8.66 2.53
CA LEU A 107 -0.87 -7.22 2.40
C LEU A 107 -1.61 -6.86 1.11
N VAL A 108 -1.35 -7.57 0.01
CA VAL A 108 -2.02 -7.37 -1.29
C VAL A 108 -3.55 -7.48 -1.20
N PRO A 109 -4.16 -8.56 -0.65
CA PRO A 109 -5.60 -8.61 -0.52
C PRO A 109 -6.13 -7.55 0.45
N LEU A 110 -5.38 -7.22 1.50
CA LEU A 110 -5.78 -6.20 2.47
C LEU A 110 -5.84 -4.80 1.84
N THR A 111 -4.89 -4.46 0.96
CA THR A 111 -4.88 -3.16 0.27
C THR A 111 -6.03 -3.07 -0.74
N VAL A 112 -6.27 -4.13 -1.53
CA VAL A 112 -7.38 -4.16 -2.50
C VAL A 112 -8.72 -4.05 -1.79
N VAL A 113 -8.93 -4.81 -0.71
CA VAL A 113 -10.16 -4.75 0.10
C VAL A 113 -10.30 -3.38 0.76
N GLY A 114 -9.20 -2.81 1.26
CA GLY A 114 -9.18 -1.46 1.85
C GLY A 114 -9.65 -0.38 0.88
N ILE A 115 -9.11 -0.38 -0.35
CA ILE A 115 -9.51 0.56 -1.41
C ILE A 115 -11.00 0.38 -1.76
N ALA A 116 -11.46 -0.86 -1.91
CA ALA A 116 -12.87 -1.16 -2.22
C ALA A 116 -13.84 -0.75 -1.08
N LEU A 117 -13.42 -0.92 0.18
CA LEU A 117 -14.21 -0.50 1.34
C LEU A 117 -14.30 1.03 1.43
N PHE A 118 -13.20 1.73 1.15
CA PHE A 118 -13.17 3.18 1.10
C PHE A 118 -14.13 3.72 0.05
N ASP A 119 -14.09 3.14 -1.15
CA ASP A 119 -14.99 3.45 -2.26
C ASP A 119 -16.47 3.26 -1.88
N ARG A 120 -16.80 2.11 -1.27
CA ARG A 120 -18.15 1.81 -0.75
C ARG A 120 -18.58 2.79 0.34
N HIS A 121 -17.67 3.24 1.21
CA HIS A 121 -17.98 4.22 2.25
C HIS A 121 -18.35 5.57 1.65
N VAL A 122 -17.56 6.05 0.68
CA VAL A 122 -17.80 7.33 -0.01
C VAL A 122 -19.12 7.30 -0.77
N ARG A 123 -19.38 6.26 -1.59
CA ARG A 123 -20.63 6.13 -2.35
C ARG A 123 -21.87 6.11 -1.45
N ARG A 124 -21.84 5.38 -0.33
CA ARG A 124 -22.97 5.36 0.63
C ARG A 124 -23.21 6.73 1.28
N ARG A 125 -22.16 7.52 1.47
CA ARG A 125 -22.28 8.86 2.05
C ARG A 125 -22.89 9.84 1.05
N ILE A 126 -22.40 9.87 -0.19
CA ILE A 126 -22.96 10.70 -1.27
C ILE A 126 -24.42 10.32 -1.54
N GLY A 127 -24.73 9.02 -1.60
CA GLY A 127 -26.10 8.53 -1.81
C GLY A 127 -27.07 8.87 -0.66
N ARG A 128 -26.60 9.21 0.54
CA ARG A 128 -27.48 9.74 1.60
C ARG A 128 -27.87 11.19 1.31
N TRP A 129 -26.91 12.05 0.93
CA TRP A 129 -27.21 13.44 0.57
C TRP A 129 -28.13 13.55 -0.64
N TYR A 130 -27.92 12.69 -1.65
CA TYR A 130 -28.80 12.65 -2.82
C TYR A 130 -30.23 12.24 -2.48
N ARG A 131 -30.40 11.30 -1.52
CA ARG A 131 -31.73 10.93 -1.01
C ARG A 131 -32.40 12.08 -0.26
N THR A 132 -31.66 12.75 0.63
CA THR A 132 -32.18 13.92 1.35
C THR A 132 -32.61 15.02 0.38
N LEU A 133 -31.85 15.27 -0.68
CA LEU A 133 -32.21 16.27 -1.69
C LEU A 133 -33.43 15.84 -2.52
N ARG A 134 -33.55 14.56 -2.88
CA ARG A 134 -34.71 14.05 -3.61
C ARG A 134 -35.99 14.05 -2.78
N ASP A 135 -35.90 13.70 -1.49
CA ASP A 135 -37.02 13.79 -0.56
C ASP A 135 -37.49 15.24 -0.41
N LEU A 136 -36.57 16.21 -0.49
CA LEU A 136 -36.88 17.63 -0.49
C LEU A 136 -37.63 18.07 -1.75
N GLU A 137 -37.16 17.63 -2.93
CA GLU A 137 -37.82 17.91 -4.22
C GLU A 137 -39.26 17.35 -4.27
N LEU A 138 -39.49 16.17 -3.71
CA LEU A 138 -40.83 15.58 -3.61
C LEU A 138 -41.77 16.35 -2.67
N ARG A 139 -41.23 16.97 -1.61
CA ARG A 139 -42.01 17.78 -0.67
C ARG A 139 -42.25 19.19 -1.18
N LEU A 140 -41.43 19.66 -2.11
CA LEU A 140 -41.48 21.00 -2.69
C LEU A 140 -42.81 21.30 -3.40
N ASP A 141 -43.38 20.30 -4.08
CA ASP A 141 -44.68 20.47 -4.74
C ASP A 141 -45.86 20.51 -3.75
N ALA A 142 -45.66 20.05 -2.51
CA ALA A 142 -46.69 19.97 -1.45
C ALA A 142 -46.50 20.98 -0.30
N LEU A 143 -45.51 21.86 -0.38
CA LEU A 143 -45.10 22.76 0.70
C LEU A 143 -46.04 23.98 0.83
N LEU A 144 -46.55 24.22 2.05
CA LEU A 144 -47.33 25.42 2.39
C LEU A 144 -46.47 26.70 2.35
N PRO A 145 -47.05 27.87 2.03
CA PRO A 145 -46.33 29.15 1.92
C PRO A 145 -45.49 29.53 3.15
N ASP A 146 -46.00 29.27 4.36
CA ASP A 146 -45.32 29.58 5.64
C ASP A 146 -44.06 28.73 5.91
N ARG A 147 -43.86 27.64 5.16
CA ARG A 147 -42.73 26.71 5.37
C ARG A 147 -41.58 26.94 4.38
N LEU A 148 -41.77 27.83 3.41
CA LEU A 148 -40.78 28.08 2.34
C LEU A 148 -39.47 28.66 2.89
N ASP A 149 -39.54 29.64 3.79
CA ASP A 149 -38.34 30.30 4.31
C ASP A 149 -37.51 29.36 5.20
N THR A 150 -38.15 28.52 6.02
CA THR A 150 -37.47 27.51 6.85
C THR A 150 -36.75 26.45 6.01
N GLU A 151 -37.34 26.06 4.88
CA GLU A 151 -36.77 25.05 4.00
C GLU A 151 -35.59 25.61 3.17
N ILE A 152 -35.61 26.90 2.83
CA ILE A 152 -34.47 27.60 2.19
C ILE A 152 -33.27 27.64 3.14
N GLU A 153 -33.48 27.93 4.43
CA GLU A 153 -32.40 27.89 5.43
C GLU A 153 -31.85 26.48 5.61
N HIS A 154 -32.72 25.46 5.65
CA HIS A 154 -32.32 24.08 5.76
C HIS A 154 -31.45 23.64 4.56
N LEU A 155 -31.81 24.06 3.34
CA LEU A 155 -31.01 23.80 2.14
C LEU A 155 -29.63 24.46 2.19
N ARG A 156 -29.53 25.70 2.69
CA ARG A 156 -28.24 26.40 2.90
C ARG A 156 -27.37 25.69 3.94
N ALA A 157 -27.97 25.19 5.02
CA ALA A 157 -27.26 24.43 6.05
C ALA A 157 -26.68 23.11 5.50
N VAL A 158 -27.45 22.41 4.65
CA VAL A 158 -27.01 21.18 3.98
C VAL A 158 -25.85 21.46 3.01
N GLU A 159 -25.95 22.52 2.20
CA GLU A 159 -24.88 22.95 1.28
C GLU A 159 -23.57 23.29 2.01
N ALA A 160 -23.67 24.01 3.14
CA ALA A 160 -22.53 24.36 3.98
C ALA A 160 -21.86 23.12 4.61
N GLN A 161 -22.65 22.12 5.03
CA GLN A 161 -22.12 20.85 5.54
C GLN A 161 -21.41 20.03 4.46
N ILE A 162 -21.93 20.04 3.23
CA ILE A 162 -21.33 19.35 2.09
C ILE A 162 -19.98 19.98 1.73
N THR A 163 -19.90 21.32 1.71
CA THR A 163 -18.67 22.05 1.32
C THR A 163 -17.56 21.95 2.37
N ARG A 164 -17.89 21.89 3.67
CA ARG A 164 -16.89 21.81 4.76
C ARG A 164 -16.26 20.43 4.96
N ARG A 165 -16.90 19.34 4.50
CA ARG A 165 -16.46 17.95 4.78
C ARG A 165 -15.71 17.30 3.61
N THR A 166 -15.11 18.09 2.74
CA THR A 166 -14.54 17.67 1.45
C THR A 166 -13.20 16.94 1.61
N TRP A 167 -13.21 15.73 2.17
CA TRP A 167 -12.18 14.72 1.90
C TRP A 167 -12.72 13.74 0.86
N LEU A 168 -13.00 14.26 -0.32
CA LEU A 168 -13.53 13.50 -1.46
C LEU A 168 -12.42 13.39 -2.51
N PRO A 169 -12.05 12.17 -2.95
CA PRO A 169 -11.13 12.00 -4.08
C PRO A 169 -11.64 12.71 -5.34
N LEU A 170 -10.73 13.15 -6.22
CA LEU A 170 -11.07 13.90 -7.44
C LEU A 170 -12.11 13.21 -8.32
N GLU A 171 -12.13 11.87 -8.36
CA GLU A 171 -13.11 11.09 -9.13
C GLU A 171 -14.57 11.40 -8.75
N TYR A 172 -14.79 11.78 -7.49
CA TYR A 172 -16.10 12.10 -6.94
C TYR A 172 -16.50 13.57 -7.09
N MET A 173 -15.62 14.42 -7.64
CA MET A 173 -15.90 15.85 -7.83
C MET A 173 -17.07 16.08 -8.79
N LYS A 174 -17.20 15.28 -9.86
CA LYS A 174 -18.32 15.39 -10.80
C LYS A 174 -19.67 15.29 -10.08
N GLN A 175 -19.84 14.27 -9.23
CA GLN A 175 -21.08 14.04 -8.47
C GLN A 175 -21.36 15.16 -7.47
N LEU A 176 -20.30 15.76 -6.89
CA LEU A 176 -20.42 16.90 -6.00
C LEU A 176 -20.88 18.16 -6.76
N TYR A 177 -20.33 18.40 -7.95
CA TYR A 177 -20.75 19.51 -8.81
C TYR A 177 -22.19 19.33 -9.29
N ASP A 178 -22.57 18.13 -9.72
CA ASP A 178 -23.95 17.82 -10.13
C ASP A 178 -24.92 18.09 -8.96
N LEU A 179 -24.54 17.73 -7.73
CA LEU A 179 -25.35 18.00 -6.53
C LEU A 179 -25.51 19.51 -6.29
N LYS A 180 -24.45 20.30 -6.46
CA LYS A 180 -24.51 21.77 -6.32
C LYS A 180 -25.43 22.40 -7.37
N VAL A 181 -25.31 21.98 -8.63
CA VAL A 181 -26.19 22.45 -9.71
C VAL A 181 -27.66 22.13 -9.40
N HIS A 182 -27.94 20.94 -8.87
CA HIS A 182 -29.31 20.55 -8.51
C HIS A 182 -29.85 21.36 -7.31
N ILE A 183 -29.01 21.67 -6.32
CA ILE A 183 -29.36 22.56 -5.20
C ILE A 183 -29.69 23.97 -5.71
N ASP A 184 -28.89 24.52 -6.62
CA ASP A 184 -29.12 25.85 -7.20
C ASP A 184 -30.42 25.89 -8.03
N MET A 185 -30.70 24.84 -8.80
CA MET A 185 -31.96 24.73 -9.54
C MET A 185 -33.18 24.72 -8.61
N ILE A 186 -33.10 23.98 -7.50
CA ILE A 186 -34.17 23.95 -6.49
C ILE A 186 -34.34 25.33 -5.84
N ARG A 187 -33.24 26.01 -5.50
CA ARG A 187 -33.26 27.37 -4.93
C ARG A 187 -33.99 28.35 -5.85
N ILE A 188 -33.66 28.35 -7.14
CA ILE A 188 -34.30 29.23 -8.12
C ILE A 188 -35.81 28.98 -8.17
N ARG A 189 -36.26 27.71 -8.22
CA ARG A 189 -37.69 27.36 -8.20
C ARG A 189 -38.40 27.84 -6.93
N LEU A 190 -37.76 27.71 -5.77
CA LEU A 190 -38.29 28.20 -4.49
C LEU A 190 -38.45 29.72 -4.47
N GLU A 191 -37.45 30.45 -4.95
CA GLU A 191 -37.48 31.91 -5.04
C GLU A 191 -38.55 32.40 -6.03
N GLU A 192 -38.70 31.74 -7.17
CA GLU A 192 -39.78 32.03 -8.13
C GLU A 192 -41.16 31.77 -7.53
N ARG A 193 -41.34 30.65 -6.83
CA ARG A 193 -42.60 30.32 -6.15
C ARG A 193 -42.93 31.35 -5.08
N ARG A 194 -41.94 31.75 -4.27
CA ARG A 194 -42.07 32.82 -3.28
C ARG A 194 -42.48 34.14 -3.93
N ARG A 195 -41.83 34.55 -5.02
CA ARG A 195 -42.19 35.78 -5.76
C ARG A 195 -43.63 35.74 -6.29
N ARG A 196 -44.08 34.59 -6.82
CA ARG A 196 -45.48 34.42 -7.28
C ARG A 196 -46.48 34.53 -6.13
N LEU A 197 -46.16 34.01 -4.95
CA LEU A 197 -47.03 34.08 -3.77
C LEU A 197 -47.02 35.47 -3.11
N GLN A 198 -45.96 36.26 -3.30
CA GLN A 198 -45.83 37.63 -2.77
C GLN A 198 -46.26 38.73 -3.76
N ALA A 199 -46.55 38.39 -5.01
CA ALA A 199 -47.04 39.35 -6.01
C ALA A 199 -48.45 39.83 -5.63
N PRO A 200 -48.71 41.15 -5.55
CA PRO A 200 -50.04 41.67 -5.28
C PRO A 200 -51.01 41.21 -6.37
N ALA A 201 -52.19 40.73 -5.99
CA ALA A 201 -53.27 40.44 -6.94
C ALA A 201 -53.49 41.67 -7.84
N PRO A 202 -53.62 41.51 -9.17
CA PRO A 202 -53.90 42.63 -10.05
C PRO A 202 -55.21 43.27 -9.58
N ARG A 203 -55.13 44.55 -9.20
CA ARG A 203 -56.30 45.35 -8.81
C ARG A 203 -57.30 45.32 -9.96
N ALA A 204 -58.37 44.54 -9.79
CA ALA A 204 -59.55 44.60 -10.62
C ALA A 204 -60.36 45.84 -10.20
N ASP A 205 -59.87 47.03 -10.57
CA ASP A 205 -60.60 48.29 -10.41
C ASP A 205 -60.30 49.19 -11.61
N ALA A 206 -61.02 48.95 -12.70
CA ALA A 206 -61.32 49.90 -13.78
C ALA A 206 -62.34 49.28 -14.75
N ALA A 207 -63.50 48.86 -14.24
CA ALA A 207 -64.67 48.60 -15.07
C ALA A 207 -65.76 49.59 -14.67
N GLU A 208 -65.65 50.83 -15.17
CA GLU A 208 -66.76 51.79 -15.13
C GLU A 208 -67.92 51.25 -15.97
N PRO A 209 -69.13 51.12 -15.40
CA PRO A 209 -70.33 50.85 -16.19
C PRO A 209 -70.77 52.13 -16.89
N ARG A 210 -70.61 52.20 -18.22
CA ARG A 210 -71.28 53.24 -19.02
C ARG A 210 -72.80 53.00 -18.99
N THR A 211 -73.45 53.78 -18.14
CA THR A 211 -74.89 53.93 -18.03
C THR A 211 -75.50 54.25 -19.40
N ILE A 212 -76.37 53.38 -19.87
CA ILE A 212 -77.31 53.62 -20.97
C ILE A 212 -78.34 54.63 -20.46
N VAL A 213 -78.35 55.85 -21.03
CA VAL A 213 -79.48 56.77 -20.89
C VAL A 213 -80.22 56.86 -22.23
N ARG A 214 -81.51 56.58 -22.11
CA ARG A 214 -82.57 56.56 -23.12
C ARG A 214 -83.30 57.90 -23.09
N SER A 215 -83.51 58.54 -24.24
CA SER A 215 -84.60 59.51 -24.61
C SER A 215 -84.08 60.41 -25.75
N ALA A 216 -84.81 60.80 -26.79
CA ALA A 216 -86.20 60.66 -27.23
C ALA A 216 -86.21 60.88 -28.75
#